data_AF-A0A645G686-F1
#
_entry.id   AF-A0A645G686-F1
#
_cell.length_a   1.000
_cell.length_b   1.000
_cell.length_c   1.000
_cell.angle_alpha   90.00
_cell.angle_beta   90.00
_cell.angle_gamma   90.00
#
_symmetry.space_group_name_H-M   'P 1'
#
loop_
_entity.id
_entity.type
_entity.pdbx_description
1 polymer ?
#
loop_
_entity_poly.entity_id
_entity_poly.type
_entity_poly.pdbx_seq_one_letter_code
_entity_poly.pdbx_strand_id
1 'polypeptide(L)'
;MADALKFKQGPIRNRLIVAVPIFVIAYILTQVDFSTIWKFVGIGNQMLAAIILWTASSYLVSVKKPHWIMSIPATFITYICASYFVAAPHSVGGLALNINTAYITGGVITLAVVILFNVMIIKKQNKQLEIVK
;
A
#
# COMPACT_ATOMS: atom_id res chain seq x y z
N MET A 1 -32.34 -2.01 -15.78
CA MET A 1 -32.43 -3.48 -15.96
C MET A 1 -33.36 -4.17 -14.96
N ALA A 2 -33.65 -3.60 -13.78
CA ALA A 2 -34.61 -4.15 -12.82
C ALA A 2 -36.10 -3.86 -13.12
N ASP A 3 -36.39 -3.09 -14.17
CA ASP A 3 -37.75 -2.68 -14.54
C ASP A 3 -38.30 -3.44 -15.78
N ALA A 4 -37.47 -4.28 -16.41
CA ALA A 4 -37.84 -5.05 -17.60
C ALA A 4 -38.41 -6.45 -17.30
N LEU A 5 -38.25 -6.93 -16.06
CA LEU A 5 -38.65 -8.27 -15.63
C LEU A 5 -39.67 -8.12 -14.50
N LYS A 6 -40.97 -8.23 -14.83
CA LYS A 6 -42.14 -8.11 -13.93
C LYS A 6 -42.09 -9.07 -12.71
N PHE A 7 -41.19 -8.84 -11.76
CA PHE A 7 -41.14 -9.54 -10.48
C PHE A 7 -41.66 -8.63 -9.37
N LYS A 8 -42.73 -9.09 -8.72
CA LYS A 8 -43.44 -8.41 -7.63
C LYS A 8 -42.48 -7.95 -6.53
N GLN A 9 -42.68 -6.70 -6.10
CA GLN A 9 -42.03 -6.07 -4.97
C GLN A 9 -41.91 -7.01 -3.76
N GLY A 10 -40.68 -7.15 -3.29
CA GLY A 10 -40.35 -7.48 -1.92
C GLY A 10 -39.03 -6.80 -1.59
N PRO A 11 -39.00 -5.69 -0.82
CA PRO A 11 -37.75 -5.00 -0.48
C PRO A 11 -36.77 -5.89 0.32
N ILE A 12 -37.27 -7.00 0.87
CA ILE A 12 -36.49 -7.97 1.65
C ILE A 12 -35.83 -9.07 0.80
N ARG A 13 -36.43 -9.48 -0.33
CA ARG A 13 -35.98 -10.67 -1.08
C ARG A 13 -34.72 -10.40 -1.91
N ASN A 14 -34.60 -9.20 -2.50
CA ASN A 14 -33.36 -8.77 -3.17
C ASN A 14 -32.23 -8.52 -2.18
N ARG A 15 -32.54 -8.03 -0.96
CA ARG A 15 -31.54 -7.91 0.11
C ARG A 15 -31.04 -9.29 0.54
N LEU A 16 -31.91 -10.29 0.65
CA LEU A 16 -31.53 -11.64 1.04
C LEU A 16 -30.66 -12.34 -0.02
N ILE A 17 -30.95 -12.17 -1.31
CA ILE A 17 -30.15 -12.75 -2.41
C ILE A 17 -28.74 -12.14 -2.48
N VAL A 18 -28.55 -10.88 -2.08
CA VAL A 18 -27.23 -10.24 -1.99
C VAL A 18 -26.55 -10.53 -0.64
N ALA A 19 -27.32 -10.58 0.44
CA ALA A 19 -26.82 -10.85 1.77
C ALA A 19 -26.34 -12.30 1.92
N VAL A 20 -27.00 -13.29 1.31
CA VAL A 20 -26.61 -14.71 1.38
C VAL A 20 -25.18 -14.95 0.87
N PRO A 21 -24.78 -14.55 -0.35
CA PRO A 21 -23.41 -14.73 -0.82
C PRO A 21 -22.41 -13.92 0.03
N ILE A 22 -22.75 -12.72 0.49
CA ILE A 22 -21.93 -11.95 1.42
C ILE A 22 -21.78 -12.65 2.77
N PHE A 23 -22.84 -13.28 3.29
CA PHE A 23 -22.80 -14.05 4.53
C PHE A 23 -22.00 -15.33 4.39
N VAL A 24 -22.07 -16.00 3.24
CA VAL A 24 -21.26 -17.20 2.95
C VAL A 24 -19.79 -16.81 2.85
N ILE A 25 -19.47 -15.73 2.14
CA ILE A 25 -18.11 -15.19 2.08
C ILE A 25 -17.64 -14.77 3.49
N ALA A 26 -18.47 -14.05 4.24
CA ALA A 26 -18.17 -13.65 5.61
C ALA A 26 -17.95 -14.84 6.54
N TYR A 27 -18.76 -15.90 6.41
CA TYR A 27 -18.65 -17.15 7.18
C TYR A 27 -17.36 -17.92 6.87
N ILE A 28 -16.98 -17.98 5.59
CA ILE A 28 -15.68 -18.53 5.17
C ILE A 28 -14.55 -17.67 5.72
N LEU A 29 -14.70 -16.34 5.71
CA LEU A 29 -13.73 -15.42 6.33
C LEU A 29 -13.64 -15.62 7.85
N THR A 30 -14.70 -16.02 8.55
CA THR A 30 -14.63 -16.32 9.99
C THR A 30 -13.79 -17.56 10.32
N GLN A 31 -13.57 -18.45 9.35
CA GLN A 31 -12.63 -19.57 9.52
C GLN A 31 -11.17 -19.12 9.40
N VAL A 32 -10.93 -17.95 8.81
CA VAL A 32 -9.62 -17.30 8.81
C VAL A 32 -9.52 -16.45 10.07
N ASP A 33 -8.38 -16.54 10.76
CA ASP A 33 -8.11 -15.70 11.92
C ASP A 33 -8.32 -14.22 11.57
N PHE A 34 -9.29 -13.56 12.22
CA PHE A 34 -9.63 -12.16 11.96
C PHE A 34 -8.40 -11.23 12.11
N SER A 35 -7.46 -11.64 12.96
CA SER A 35 -6.15 -11.02 13.14
C SER A 35 -5.33 -10.95 11.84
N THR A 36 -5.39 -11.97 11.00
CA THR A 36 -4.65 -12.04 9.73
C THR A 36 -5.20 -11.06 8.71
N ILE A 37 -6.53 -10.99 8.56
CA ILE A 37 -7.18 -10.06 7.64
C ILE A 37 -6.83 -8.60 7.99
N TRP A 38 -6.90 -8.26 9.28
CA TRP A 38 -6.53 -6.92 9.74
C TRP A 38 -5.05 -6.58 9.53
N LYS A 39 -4.15 -7.55 9.63
CA LYS A 39 -2.73 -7.35 9.28
C LYS A 39 -2.55 -7.01 7.81
N PHE A 40 -3.29 -7.66 6.90
CA PHE A 40 -3.28 -7.35 5.47
C PHE A 40 -3.84 -5.95 5.18
N VAL A 41 -4.96 -5.57 5.81
CA VAL A 41 -5.53 -4.22 5.66
C VAL A 41 -4.57 -3.17 6.22
N GLY A 42 -3.96 -3.44 7.37
CA GLY A 42 -2.99 -2.55 8.02
C GLY A 42 -1.74 -2.31 7.17
N ILE A 43 -1.09 -3.38 6.68
CA ILE A 43 0.10 -3.26 5.82
C ILE A 43 -0.25 -2.61 4.48
N GLY A 44 -1.43 -2.89 3.93
CA GLY A 44 -1.92 -2.23 2.71
C GLY A 44 -2.05 -0.72 2.88
N ASN A 45 -2.58 -0.27 4.02
CA ASN A 45 -2.69 1.16 4.32
C ASN A 45 -1.31 1.82 4.51
N GLN A 46 -0.36 1.12 5.14
CA GLN A 46 1.02 1.60 5.28
C GLN A 46 1.72 1.71 3.91
N MET A 47 1.52 0.75 3.02
CA MET A 47 2.05 0.79 1.66
C MET A 47 1.44 1.95 0.85
N LEU A 48 0.13 2.18 0.98
CA LEU A 48 -0.53 3.33 0.35
C LEU A 48 0.03 4.65 0.88
N ALA A 49 0.21 4.77 2.20
CA ALA A 49 0.84 5.93 2.82
C ALA A 49 2.27 6.15 2.29
N ALA A 50 3.05 5.08 2.10
CA ALA A 50 4.39 5.16 1.51
C ALA A 50 4.36 5.76 0.10
N ILE A 51 3.47 5.27 -0.76
CA ILE A 51 3.32 5.74 -2.15
C ILE A 51 2.91 7.21 -2.17
N ILE A 52 1.94 7.60 -1.34
CA ILE A 52 1.47 8.99 -1.25
C ILE A 52 2.59 9.91 -0.75
N LEU A 53 3.36 9.51 0.26
CA LEU A 53 4.48 10.30 0.79
C LEU A 53 5.59 10.49 -0.25
N TRP A 54 5.96 9.44 -0.99
CA TRP A 54 6.93 9.57 -2.09
C TRP A 54 6.42 10.46 -3.23
N THR A 55 5.14 10.36 -3.54
CA THR A 55 4.48 11.21 -4.55
C THR A 55 4.45 12.68 -4.10
N ALA A 56 4.06 12.94 -2.85
CA ALA A 56 4.06 14.28 -2.26
C ALA A 56 5.48 14.86 -2.18
N SER A 57 6.48 14.03 -1.86
CA SER A 57 7.89 14.43 -1.86
C SER A 57 8.36 14.84 -3.26
N SER A 58 8.01 14.08 -4.31
CA SER A 58 8.31 14.42 -5.71
C SER A 58 7.61 15.71 -6.18
N TYR A 59 6.39 15.93 -5.69
CA TYR A 59 5.65 17.16 -5.93
C TYR A 59 6.35 18.38 -5.29
N LEU A 60 6.76 18.28 -4.01
CA LEU A 60 7.47 19.37 -3.31
C LEU A 60 8.77 19.78 -4.03
N VAL A 61 9.51 18.80 -4.55
CA VAL A 61 10.72 19.05 -5.37
C VAL A 61 10.38 19.89 -6.60
N SER A 62 9.26 19.59 -7.25
CA SER A 62 8.82 20.30 -8.46
C SER A 62 8.46 21.76 -8.17
N VAL A 63 7.97 22.04 -6.95
CA VAL A 63 7.64 23.39 -6.46
C VAL A 63 8.85 24.06 -5.76
N LYS A 64 10.05 23.47 -5.83
CA LYS A 64 11.29 23.95 -5.17
C LYS A 64 11.15 24.15 -3.65
N LYS A 65 10.24 23.42 -3.00
CA LYS A 65 10.04 23.43 -1.54
C LYS A 65 10.87 22.33 -0.86
N PRO A 66 11.17 22.44 0.45
CA PRO A 66 12.01 21.47 1.15
C PRO A 66 11.34 20.08 1.20
N HIS A 67 11.72 19.20 0.28
CA HIS A 67 11.18 17.84 0.15
C HIS A 67 11.46 16.94 1.36
N TRP A 68 12.47 17.28 2.16
CA TRP A 68 12.91 16.54 3.35
C TRP A 68 11.77 16.27 4.34
N ILE A 69 10.82 17.20 4.47
CA ILE A 69 9.70 17.06 5.40
C ILE A 69 8.79 15.86 5.07
N MET A 70 8.73 15.48 3.79
CA MET A 70 7.97 14.30 3.33
C MET A 70 8.87 13.10 3.05
N SER A 71 10.12 13.32 2.62
CA SER A 71 11.07 12.23 2.38
C SER A 71 11.40 11.47 3.67
N ILE A 72 11.60 12.15 4.80
CA ILE A 72 11.93 11.49 6.09
C ILE A 72 10.84 10.51 6.56
N PRO A 73 9.56 10.90 6.67
CA PRO A 73 8.52 9.93 7.03
C PRO A 73 8.32 8.87 5.95
N ALA A 74 8.56 9.18 4.66
CA ALA A 74 8.47 8.20 3.59
C ALA A 74 9.50 7.07 3.74
N THR A 75 10.74 7.39 4.10
CA THR A 75 11.79 6.38 4.29
C THR A 75 11.50 5.48 5.47
N PHE A 76 11.00 6.03 6.57
CA PHE A 76 10.66 5.26 7.76
C PHE A 76 9.53 4.25 7.49
N ILE A 77 8.44 4.69 6.86
CA ILE A 77 7.34 3.79 6.48
C ILE A 77 7.81 2.76 5.46
N THR A 78 8.67 3.14 4.51
CA THR A 78 9.25 2.18 3.54
C THR A 78 10.07 1.10 4.24
N TYR A 79 10.86 1.46 5.25
CA TYR A 79 11.64 0.52 6.05
C TYR A 79 10.76 -0.45 6.84
N ILE A 80 9.70 0.08 7.48
CA ILE A 80 8.74 -0.76 8.21
C ILE A 80 8.06 -1.74 7.25
N CYS A 81 7.56 -1.26 6.12
CA CYS A 81 6.91 -2.10 5.12
C CYS A 81 7.86 -3.18 4.56
N ALA A 82 9.09 -2.80 4.21
CA ALA A 82 10.08 -3.73 3.65
C ALA A 82 10.51 -4.78 4.68
N SER A 83 10.82 -4.37 5.92
CA SER A 83 11.20 -5.28 7.00
C SER A 83 10.05 -6.23 7.36
N TYR A 84 8.81 -5.71 7.38
CA TYR A 84 7.62 -6.53 7.63
C TYR A 84 7.42 -7.56 6.53
N PHE A 85 7.55 -7.19 5.25
CA PHE A 85 7.35 -8.12 4.14
C PHE A 85 8.35 -9.29 4.18
N VAL A 86 9.58 -9.03 4.61
CA VAL A 86 10.62 -10.07 4.74
C VAL A 86 10.45 -10.92 6.01
N ALA A 87 10.10 -10.30 7.14
CA ALA A 87 9.88 -11.00 8.42
C ALA A 87 8.55 -11.78 8.46
N ALA A 88 7.57 -11.37 7.67
CA ALA A 88 6.22 -11.88 7.74
C ALA A 88 6.17 -13.39 7.41
N PRO A 89 5.39 -14.19 8.16
CA PRO A 89 5.21 -15.61 7.87
C PRO A 89 4.63 -15.87 6.47
N HIS A 90 4.90 -17.06 5.92
CA HIS A 90 4.39 -17.45 4.61
C HIS A 90 2.84 -17.41 4.53
N SER A 91 2.17 -17.68 5.65
CA SER A 91 0.70 -17.62 5.81
C SER A 91 0.10 -16.23 5.56
N VAL A 92 0.92 -15.18 5.63
CA VAL A 92 0.51 -13.80 5.34
C VAL A 92 1.21 -13.24 4.08
N GLY A 93 1.79 -14.10 3.24
CA GLY A 93 2.45 -13.73 1.99
C GLY A 93 3.88 -13.21 2.13
N GLY A 94 4.51 -13.39 3.30
CA GLY A 94 5.91 -12.99 3.54
C GLY A 94 6.93 -14.11 3.33
N LEU A 95 8.21 -13.74 3.42
CA LEU A 95 9.33 -14.67 3.17
C LEU A 95 9.69 -15.57 4.37
N ALA A 96 9.05 -15.37 5.53
CA ALA A 96 9.29 -16.11 6.78
C ALA A 96 10.77 -16.21 7.18
N LEU A 97 11.56 -15.18 6.88
CA LEU A 97 12.99 -15.14 7.18
C LEU A 97 13.22 -14.66 8.62
N ASN A 98 14.38 -15.01 9.17
CA ASN A 98 14.78 -14.59 10.51
C ASN A 98 14.71 -13.05 10.63
N ILE A 99 14.24 -12.55 11.77
CA ILE A 99 14.09 -11.12 12.07
C ILE A 99 15.38 -10.33 11.78
N ASN A 100 16.54 -10.93 12.05
CA ASN A 100 17.83 -10.26 11.83
C ASN A 100 18.08 -10.03 10.33
N THR A 101 17.85 -11.05 9.50
CA THR A 101 17.90 -10.92 8.04
C THR A 101 16.87 -9.93 7.52
N ALA A 102 15.65 -9.91 8.10
CA ALA A 102 14.59 -9.02 7.67
C ALA A 102 14.93 -7.53 7.85
N TYR A 103 15.55 -7.16 8.98
CA TYR A 103 16.01 -5.79 9.20
C TYR A 103 17.15 -5.39 8.27
N ILE A 104 18.10 -6.29 8.02
CA ILE A 104 19.22 -6.03 7.11
C ILE A 104 18.70 -5.82 5.68
N THR A 105 17.86 -6.72 5.18
CA THR A 105 17.29 -6.60 3.83
C THR A 105 16.35 -5.40 3.72
N GLY A 106 15.55 -5.12 4.76
CA GLY A 106 14.67 -3.95 4.80
C GLY A 106 15.44 -2.64 4.76
N GLY A 107 16.59 -2.58 5.44
CA GLY A 107 17.52 -1.45 5.40
C GLY A 107 18.12 -1.25 4.01
N VAL A 108 18.58 -2.33 3.38
CA VAL A 108 19.14 -2.31 2.01
C VAL A 108 18.09 -1.85 1.00
N ILE A 109 16.86 -2.36 1.07
CA ILE A 109 15.76 -1.95 0.19
C ILE A 109 15.44 -0.46 0.37
N THR A 110 15.34 0.00 1.63
CA THR A 110 15.06 1.41 1.92
C THR A 110 16.15 2.33 1.38
N LEU A 111 17.41 1.96 1.57
CA LEU A 111 18.55 2.68 1.01
C LEU A 111 18.47 2.75 -0.52
N ALA A 112 18.17 1.63 -1.19
CA ALA A 112 18.01 1.60 -2.63
C ALA A 112 16.88 2.55 -3.11
N VAL A 113 15.73 2.56 -2.43
CA VAL A 113 14.61 3.47 -2.75
C VAL A 113 15.01 4.93 -2.57
N VAL A 114 15.71 5.27 -1.49
CA VAL A 114 16.22 6.64 -1.24
C VAL A 114 17.20 7.07 -2.33
N ILE A 115 18.14 6.21 -2.70
CA ILE A 115 19.13 6.51 -3.75
C ILE A 115 18.41 6.73 -5.09
N LEU A 116 17.48 5.83 -5.46
CA LEU A 116 16.68 5.96 -6.67
C LEU A 116 15.89 7.27 -6.69
N PHE A 117 15.29 7.66 -5.57
CA PHE A 117 14.56 8.91 -5.47
C PHE A 117 15.47 10.14 -5.69
N ASN A 118 16.63 10.18 -5.04
CA ASN A 118 17.59 11.27 -5.22
C ASN A 118 18.09 11.35 -6.68
N VAL A 119 18.41 10.22 -7.32
CA VAL A 119 18.82 10.17 -8.73
C VAL A 119 17.69 10.67 -9.66
N MET A 120 16.45 10.27 -9.39
CA MET A 120 15.29 10.72 -10.18
C MET A 120 15.02 12.22 -10.02
N ILE A 121 15.20 12.79 -8.83
CA ILE A 121 15.11 14.23 -8.60
C ILE A 121 16.16 14.98 -9.42
N ILE A 122 17.43 14.57 -9.34
CA ILE A 122 18.54 15.25 -10.04
C ILE A 122 18.30 15.21 -11.55
N LYS A 123 17.89 14.05 -12.10
CA LYS A 123 17.51 13.94 -13.52
C LYS A 123 16.36 14.88 -13.90
N LYS A 124 15.33 14.98 -13.06
CA LYS A 124 14.18 15.85 -13.30
C LYS A 124 14.58 17.33 -13.26
N GLN A 125 15.46 17.73 -12.34
CA GLN A 125 15.97 19.09 -12.24
C GLN A 125 16.85 19.47 -13.45
N ASN A 126 17.76 18.59 -13.88
CA ASN A 126 18.62 18.84 -15.05
C ASN A 126 17.79 18.99 -16.33
N LYS A 127 16.80 18.13 -16.54
CA LYS A 127 15.91 18.22 -17.72
C LYS A 127 15.11 19.52 -17.76
N GLN A 128 14.70 20.06 -16.61
CA GLN A 128 14.02 21.37 -16.54
C GLN A 128 14.98 22.52 -16.87
N LEU A 129 16.26 22.43 -16.50
CA LEU A 129 17.27 23.44 -16.83
C LEU A 129 17.63 23.46 -18.33
N GLU A 130 17.58 22.32 -19.01
CA GLU A 130 17.80 22.23 -20.46
C GLU A 130 16.66 22.83 -21.29
N ILE A 131 15.42 22.79 -20.81
CA ILE A 131 14.25 23.35 -21.53
C ILE A 131 14.21 24.88 -21.45
N VAL A 132 14.88 25.47 -20.47
CA VAL A 132 14.88 26.93 -20.23
C VAL A 132 16.06 27.64 -20.91
N LYS A 133 17.05 26.88 -21.42
CA LYS A 133 18.17 27.40 -22.22
C LYS A 133 17.85 27.36 -23.71
#